data_AF-A0A7X6VCU0-F1
#
_entry.id   AF-A0A7X6VCU0-F1
#
_cell.length_a   1.000
_cell.length_b   1.000
_cell.length_c   1.000
_cell.angle_alpha   90.00
_cell.angle_beta   90.00
_cell.angle_gamma   90.00
#
_symmetry.space_group_name_H-M   'P 1'
#
loop_
_entity.id
_entity.type
_entity.pdbx_description
1 polymer ?
#
loop_
_entity_poly.entity_id
_entity_poly.type
_entity_poly.pdbx_seq_one_letter_code
_entity_poly.pdbx_strand_id
1 'polypeptide(L)' 'MFKIKKKIIPELDKLFNEVGTYRRSEQFKELLDFVKRFPHIAPYNAMLIHIQKPGSQYVASVTEWERRFKRTINPGATP' A
#
# COMPACT_ATOMS: atom_id res chain seq x y z
N MET A 1 16.67 1.35 36.10
CA MET A 1 15.64 0.87 35.14
C MET A 1 15.79 1.66 33.84
N PHE A 2 16.50 1.10 32.84
CA PHE A 2 16.76 1.80 31.58
C PHE A 2 15.51 1.81 30.69
N LYS A 3 14.95 3.00 30.43
CA LYS A 3 13.88 3.18 29.45
C LYS A 3 14.50 3.22 28.05
N ILE A 4 14.28 2.17 27.26
CA ILE A 4 14.60 2.16 25.84
C ILE A 4 13.68 3.17 25.15
N LYS A 5 14.20 4.32 24.72
CA LYS A 5 13.46 5.24 23.85
C LYS A 5 13.27 4.55 22.50
N LYS A 6 12.04 4.09 22.21
CA LYS A 6 11.67 3.62 20.88
C LYS A 6 11.83 4.80 19.92
N LYS A 7 12.79 4.74 19.00
CA LYS A 7 12.99 5.76 17.97
C LYS A 7 11.72 5.79 17.12
N ILE A 8 10.91 6.85 17.26
CA ILE A 8 9.75 7.06 16.39
C ILE A 8 10.33 7.47 15.06
N ILE A 9 10.48 6.49 14.16
CA ILE A 9 10.67 6.77 12.75
C ILE A 9 9.26 7.08 12.25
N PRO A 10 8.98 8.31 11.77
CA PRO A 10 7.70 8.60 11.11
C PRO A 10 7.42 7.53 10.07
N GLU A 11 6.20 6.99 10.02
CA GLU A 11 5.90 5.90 9.08
C GLU A 11 6.21 6.28 7.63
N LEU A 12 6.09 7.56 7.32
CA LEU A 12 6.52 8.15 6.05
C LEU A 12 8.03 7.99 5.80
N ASP A 13 8.88 8.20 6.80
CA ASP A 13 10.34 8.03 6.68
C ASP A 13 10.73 6.55 6.57
N LYS A 14 9.97 5.65 7.21
CA LYS A 14 10.15 4.20 7.04
C LYS A 14 9.79 3.80 5.61
N LEU A 15 8.66 4.30 5.11
CA LEU A 15 8.22 4.13 3.74
C LEU A 15 9.27 4.68 2.76
N PHE A 16 9.77 5.90 2.94
CA PHE A 16 10.80 6.48 2.08
C PHE A 16 12.10 5.66 2.06
N ASN A 17 12.52 5.12 3.20
CA ASN A 17 13.68 4.22 3.26
C ASN A 17 13.43 2.88 2.56
N GLU A 18 12.25 2.28 2.70
CA GLU A 18 11.85 1.06 2.00
C GLU A 18 11.76 1.28 0.48
N VAL A 19 11.25 2.44 0.05
CA VAL A 19 11.17 2.86 -1.36
C VAL A 19 12.56 3.13 -1.96
N GLY A 20 13.60 3.33 -1.14
CA GLY A 20 14.99 3.48 -1.59
C GLY A 20 15.56 2.27 -2.37
N THR A 21 14.86 1.13 -2.32
CA THR A 21 15.16 -0.09 -3.10
C THR A 21 14.77 -0.01 -4.57
N TYR A 22 13.85 0.89 -4.97
CA TYR A 22 13.45 1.08 -6.37
C TYR A 22 14.49 1.81 -7.24
N ARG A 23 15.71 2.00 -6.74
CA ARG A 23 16.84 2.53 -7.52
C ARG A 23 17.26 1.62 -8.69
N ARG A 24 16.77 0.38 -8.76
CA ARG A 24 16.97 -0.55 -9.88
C ARG A 24 15.80 -0.45 -10.86
N SER A 25 16.11 -0.36 -12.15
CA SER A 25 15.13 -0.17 -13.23
C SER A 25 14.05 -1.24 -13.28
N GLU A 26 14.37 -2.50 -12.96
CA GLU A 26 13.43 -3.62 -12.97
C GLU A 26 12.37 -3.51 -11.87
N GLN A 27 12.77 -3.27 -10.63
CA GLN A 27 11.86 -3.14 -9.50
C GLN A 27 10.96 -1.90 -9.67
N PHE A 28 11.51 -0.82 -10.22
CA PHE A 28 10.72 0.38 -10.55
C PHE A 28 9.70 0.09 -11.65
N LYS A 29 10.08 -0.67 -12.69
CA LYS A 29 9.16 -1.11 -13.74
C LYS A 29 8.05 -2.01 -13.20
N GLU A 30 8.37 -2.96 -12.32
CA GLU A 30 7.37 -3.81 -11.65
C GLU A 30 6.38 -3.00 -10.82
N LEU A 31 6.85 -1.96 -10.11
CA LEU A 31 5.98 -1.04 -9.40
C LEU A 31 5.07 -0.26 -10.36
N LEU A 32 5.59 0.28 -11.47
CA LEU A 32 4.77 0.95 -12.47
C LEU A 32 3.75 -0.01 -13.12
N ASP A 33 4.15 -1.25 -13.38
CA ASP A 33 3.28 -2.32 -13.88
C ASP A 33 2.22 -2.74 -12.85
N PHE A 34 2.51 -2.63 -11.56
CA PHE A 34 1.51 -2.79 -10.50
C PHE A 34 0.52 -1.63 -10.51
N VAL A 35 1.02 -0.39 -10.47
CA VAL A 35 0.22 0.84 -10.34
C VAL A 35 -0.75 1.01 -11.51
N LYS A 36 -0.33 0.70 -12.75
CA LYS A 36 -1.18 0.82 -13.94
C LYS A 36 -2.44 -0.06 -13.90
N ARG A 37 -2.50 -1.08 -13.03
CA ARG A 37 -3.67 -1.96 -12.87
C ARG A 37 -4.84 -1.29 -12.14
N PHE A 38 -4.59 -0.16 -11.47
CA PHE A 38 -5.58 0.55 -10.65
C PHE A 38 -5.72 2.02 -11.09
N PRO A 39 -6.25 2.31 -12.29
CA PRO A 39 -6.31 3.67 -12.84
C PRO A 39 -7.21 4.62 -12.04
N HIS A 40 -8.13 4.08 -11.23
CA HIS A 40 -9.02 4.82 -10.33
C HIS A 40 -8.39 5.15 -8.97
N ILE A 41 -7.16 4.68 -8.70
CA ILE A 41 -6.44 4.91 -7.44
C ILE A 41 -5.25 5.83 -7.73
N ALA A 42 -5.08 6.88 -6.92
CA ALA A 42 -3.93 7.76 -7.04
C ALA A 42 -2.61 6.95 -6.96
N PRO A 43 -1.60 7.23 -7.82
CA PRO A 43 -0.38 6.40 -7.93
C PRO A 43 0.33 6.13 -6.59
N TYR A 44 0.37 7.11 -5.69
CA TYR A 44 0.94 6.95 -4.36
C TYR A 44 0.19 5.90 -3.51
N ASN A 45 -1.14 5.91 -3.53
CA ASN A 45 -1.95 4.92 -2.81
C ASN A 45 -1.82 3.53 -3.43
N ALA A 46 -1.72 3.43 -4.75
CA ALA A 46 -1.44 2.18 -5.44
C ALA A 46 -0.05 1.62 -5.07
N MET A 47 0.96 2.47 -4.94
CA MET A 47 2.28 2.09 -4.43
C MET A 47 2.20 1.59 -2.98
N LEU A 48 1.45 2.27 -2.10
CA LEU A 48 1.26 1.83 -0.71
C LEU A 48 0.66 0.41 -0.64
N ILE A 49 -0.34 0.12 -1.47
CA ILE A 49 -0.95 -1.22 -1.56
C ILE A 49 0.11 -2.26 -1.95
N HIS A 50 0.96 -1.96 -2.93
CA HIS A 50 2.03 -2.86 -3.36
C HIS A 50 2.99 -3.21 -2.22
N ILE A 51 3.36 -2.21 -1.41
CA ILE A 51 4.30 -2.36 -0.29
C ILE A 51 3.64 -3.10 0.89
N GLN A 52 2.41 -2.74 1.26
CA GLN A 52 1.74 -3.26 2.46
C GLN A 52 1.09 -4.63 2.24
N LYS A 53 0.53 -4.87 1.06
CA LYS A 53 -0.19 -6.11 0.70
C LYS A 53 0.29 -6.65 -0.65
N PRO A 54 1.56 -7.08 -0.73
CA PRO A 54 2.10 -7.71 -1.94
C PRO A 54 1.30 -8.97 -2.26
N GLY A 55 0.65 -9.01 -3.42
CA GLY A 55 -0.26 -10.09 -3.84
C GLY A 55 -1.72 -9.65 -4.01
N SER A 56 -2.05 -8.39 -3.72
CA SER A 56 -3.37 -7.83 -4.02
C SER A 56 -3.68 -7.94 -5.51
N GLN A 57 -4.71 -8.72 -5.87
CA GLN A 57 -5.17 -8.89 -7.26
C GLN A 57 -6.28 -7.91 -7.63
N TYR A 58 -7.04 -7.45 -6.64
CA TYR A 58 -8.16 -6.54 -6.84
C TYR A 58 -8.26 -5.56 -5.68
N VAL A 59 -8.34 -4.27 -6.00
CA VAL A 59 -8.52 -3.20 -5.02
C VAL A 59 -9.58 -2.25 -5.52
N ALA A 60 -10.50 -1.92 -4.64
CA ALA A 60 -11.62 -1.05 -4.93
C ALA A 60 -11.98 -0.25 -3.68
N SER A 61 -12.61 0.90 -3.89
CA SER A 61 -13.16 1.71 -2.81
C SER A 61 -14.29 0.98 -2.09
N VAL A 62 -14.63 1.44 -0.88
CA VAL A 62 -15.77 0.92 -0.11
C VAL A 62 -17.06 0.96 -0.93
N THR A 63 -17.28 2.10 -1.60
CA THR A 63 -18.45 2.31 -2.48
C THR A 63 -18.51 1.31 -3.62
N GLU A 64 -17.37 0.94 -4.21
CA GLU A 64 -17.32 -0.06 -5.28
C GLU A 64 -17.58 -1.48 -4.76
N TRP A 65 -17.04 -1.83 -3.59
CA TRP A 65 -17.31 -3.11 -2.94
C TRP A 65 -18.80 -3.29 -2.64
N GLU A 66 -19.45 -2.24 -2.15
CA GLU A 66 -20.88 -2.24 -1.88
C GLU A 66 -21.70 -2.30 -3.17
N ARG A 67 -21.47 -1.39 -4.12
CA ARG A 67 -22.31 -1.27 -5.32
C ARG A 67 -22.15 -2.42 -6.31
N ARG A 68 -20.92 -2.91 -6.50
CA ARG A 68 -20.63 -3.93 -7.54
C ARG A 68 -20.71 -5.35 -7.00
N PHE A 69 -20.38 -5.55 -5.73
CA PHE A 69 -20.24 -6.89 -5.15
C PHE A 69 -21.17 -7.14 -3.95
N LYS A 70 -21.94 -6.13 -3.52
CA LYS A 70 -22.79 -6.20 -2.31
C LYS A 70 -22.00 -6.65 -1.09
N ARG A 71 -20.73 -6.22 -1.00
CA ARG A 71 -19.82 -6.56 0.09
C ARG A 71 -19.55 -5.33 0.94
N THR A 72 -19.48 -5.55 2.24
CA THR A 72 -19.09 -4.55 3.23
C THR A 72 -17.82 -5.00 3.94
N ILE A 73 -17.13 -4.05 4.56
CA ILE A 73 -15.94 -4.35 5.37
C ILE A 73 -16.40 -5.10 6.62
N ASN A 74 -15.78 -6.25 6.91
CA ASN A 74 -16.05 -6.98 8.13
C ASN A 74 -15.67 -6.14 9.36
N PRO A 75 -16.48 -6.12 10.43
CA PRO A 75 -16.14 -5.43 11.66
C PRO A 75 -14.77 -5.87 12.18
N GLY A 76 -13.88 -4.90 12.44
CA GLY A 76 -12.51 -5.16 12.92
C GLY A 76 -11.50 -5.56 11.86
N ALA A 77 -11.85 -5.57 10.56
CA ALA A 77 -10.88 -5.78 9.50
C ALA A 77 -9.85 -4.64 9.45
N THR A 78 -8.57 -5.00 9.37
CA THR A 78 -7.47 -4.07 9.14
C THR A 78 -7.03 -4.13 7.67
N PRO A 79 -6.83 -2.97 7.00
CA PRO A 79 -6.34 -2.90 5.62
C PRO A 79 -5.05 -3.68 5.38
#